data_AF-A0AAV3JNK1-F1
#
_entry.id   AF-A0AAV3JNK1-F1
#
_cell.length_a   1.000
_cell.length_b   1.000
_cell.length_c   1.000
_cell.angle_alpha   90.00
_cell.angle_beta   90.00
_cell.angle_gamma   90.00
#
_symmetry.space_group_name_H-M   'P 1'
#
loop_
_entity.id
_entity.type
_entity.pdbx_description
1 polymer ?
#
loop_
_entity_poly.entity_id
_entity_poly.type
_entity_poly.pdbx_seq_one_letter_code
_entity_poly.pdbx_strand_id
1 'polypeptide(L)'
;MSDFSTALKVLVDQYSYHNAFLLLQKHGPLNSDLLFLLEMMKERRELNIDFLFAHQEQVVILQEKYNIKLLHNPYDLELLANYIMDLEAKVKNGLIIDFVRSVSPILYRLFMILLAQEVPHLHDYIHNARDDHYDTWKFKELKESNHPVLLAFSERWHDSRLTSKSLAECLQLTDLDEEVKSTIIQLRQFEKSVRNPLAHLIKPFDEQELYRTTQFSSQAFLDQIIFLAKVIGVEYDTVNFHYDTVNKLIIKILE
;
A
#
# COMPACT_ATOMS: atom_id res chain seq x y z
N MET A 1 -36.27 -4.51 -3.34
CA MET A 1 -35.03 -4.16 -4.06
C MET A 1 -35.07 -4.87 -5.40
N SER A 2 -34.73 -4.21 -6.50
CA SER A 2 -34.61 -4.86 -7.81
C SER A 2 -33.40 -5.81 -7.82
N ASP A 3 -33.39 -6.79 -8.74
CA ASP A 3 -32.23 -7.69 -8.93
C ASP A 3 -30.94 -6.91 -9.19
N PHE A 4 -31.05 -5.74 -9.84
CA PHE A 4 -29.94 -4.81 -10.06
C PHE A 4 -29.35 -4.27 -8.76
N SER A 5 -30.17 -3.73 -7.85
CA SER A 5 -29.65 -3.13 -6.61
C SER A 5 -28.98 -4.19 -5.72
N THR A 6 -29.54 -5.40 -5.71
CA THR A 6 -28.94 -6.56 -5.01
C THR A 6 -27.58 -6.92 -5.62
N ALA A 7 -27.50 -7.02 -6.94
CA ALA A 7 -26.25 -7.34 -7.64
C ALA A 7 -25.17 -6.27 -7.41
N LEU A 8 -25.53 -4.99 -7.49
CA LEU A 8 -24.58 -3.90 -7.25
C LEU A 8 -24.04 -3.91 -5.82
N LYS A 9 -24.93 -4.15 -4.84
CA LYS A 9 -24.53 -4.28 -3.43
C LYS A 9 -23.52 -5.40 -3.22
N VAL A 10 -23.75 -6.59 -3.79
CA VAL A 10 -22.81 -7.72 -3.69
C VAL A 10 -21.44 -7.36 -4.28
N LEU A 11 -21.41 -6.70 -5.44
CA LEU A 11 -20.15 -6.30 -6.08
C LEU A 11 -19.39 -5.29 -5.23
N VAL A 12 -20.09 -4.32 -4.63
CA VAL A 12 -19.52 -3.28 -3.77
C VAL A 12 -19.00 -3.89 -2.45
N ASP A 13 -19.76 -4.80 -1.82
CA ASP A 13 -19.36 -5.52 -0.61
C ASP A 13 -18.12 -6.39 -0.82
N GLN A 14 -17.88 -6.86 -2.05
CA GLN A 14 -16.68 -7.60 -2.45
C GLN A 14 -15.57 -6.69 -3.03
N TYR A 15 -15.71 -5.36 -2.91
CA TYR A 15 -14.77 -4.37 -3.45
C TYR A 15 -14.54 -4.49 -4.98
N SER A 16 -15.47 -5.12 -5.71
CA SER A 16 -15.38 -5.38 -7.15
C SER A 16 -15.85 -4.17 -7.98
N TYR A 17 -15.20 -3.03 -7.76
CA TYR A 17 -15.66 -1.73 -8.29
C TYR A 17 -15.66 -1.63 -9.81
N HIS A 18 -14.73 -2.29 -10.51
CA HIS A 18 -14.76 -2.35 -11.97
C HIS A 18 -16.08 -2.95 -12.49
N ASN A 19 -16.48 -4.10 -11.92
CA ASN A 19 -17.73 -4.76 -12.30
C ASN A 19 -18.96 -3.96 -11.87
N ALA A 20 -18.92 -3.34 -10.67
CA ALA A 20 -19.99 -2.48 -10.19
C ALA A 20 -20.20 -1.26 -11.10
N PHE A 21 -19.12 -0.62 -11.53
CA PHE A 21 -19.12 0.51 -12.47
C PHE A 21 -19.72 0.11 -13.83
N LEU A 22 -19.27 -1.01 -14.42
CA LEU A 22 -19.81 -1.53 -15.68
C LEU A 22 -21.29 -1.90 -15.59
N LEU A 23 -21.71 -2.48 -14.45
CA LEU A 23 -23.11 -2.84 -14.20
C LEU A 23 -23.97 -1.58 -14.16
N LEU A 24 -23.54 -0.55 -13.44
CA LEU A 24 -24.25 0.72 -13.33
C LEU A 24 -24.39 1.38 -14.71
N GLN A 25 -23.31 1.52 -15.49
CA GLN A 25 -23.31 2.14 -16.82
C GLN A 25 -24.35 1.54 -17.79
N LYS A 26 -24.66 0.24 -17.65
CA LYS A 26 -25.60 -0.46 -18.53
C LYS A 26 -27.07 -0.24 -18.18
N HIS A 27 -27.41 0.24 -16.98
CA HIS A 27 -28.78 0.17 -16.44
C HIS A 27 -29.66 1.42 -16.69
N GLY A 28 -29.20 2.44 -17.43
CA GLY A 28 -30.02 3.63 -17.75
C GLY A 28 -29.75 4.82 -16.82
N PRO A 29 -30.60 5.87 -16.78
CA PRO A 29 -30.20 7.22 -16.35
C PRO A 29 -29.49 7.20 -14.99
N LEU A 30 -28.23 7.61 -15.04
CA LEU A 30 -27.27 7.42 -13.98
C LEU A 30 -27.38 8.55 -12.98
N ASN A 31 -27.52 8.22 -11.71
CA ASN A 31 -27.16 9.16 -10.67
C ASN A 31 -25.66 9.49 -10.85
N SER A 32 -25.36 10.76 -11.16
CA SER A 32 -24.00 11.22 -11.47
C SER A 32 -23.03 10.99 -10.33
N ASP A 33 -23.49 11.12 -9.09
CA ASP A 33 -22.66 10.95 -7.90
C ASP A 33 -22.33 9.47 -7.70
N LEU A 34 -23.32 8.59 -7.89
CA LEU A 34 -23.11 7.15 -7.83
C LEU A 34 -22.11 6.67 -8.89
N LEU A 35 -22.23 7.21 -10.12
CA LEU A 35 -21.31 6.91 -11.21
C LEU A 35 -19.88 7.34 -10.87
N PHE A 36 -19.72 8.59 -10.42
CA PHE A 36 -18.41 9.13 -10.06
C PHE A 36 -17.79 8.37 -8.88
N LEU A 37 -18.56 8.05 -7.83
CA LEU A 37 -18.06 7.30 -6.68
C LEU A 37 -17.56 5.90 -7.11
N LEU A 38 -18.31 5.18 -7.94
CA LEU A 38 -17.86 3.87 -8.42
C LEU A 38 -16.64 3.96 -9.35
N GLU A 39 -16.57 4.98 -10.19
CA GLU A 39 -15.39 5.25 -11.01
C GLU A 39 -14.17 5.53 -10.14
N MET A 40 -14.29 6.45 -9.18
CA MET A 40 -13.23 6.76 -8.22
C MET A 40 -12.73 5.51 -7.49
N MET A 41 -13.63 4.67 -7.01
CA MET A 41 -13.26 3.43 -6.30
C MET A 41 -12.62 2.39 -7.22
N LYS A 42 -13.03 2.32 -8.50
CA LYS A 42 -12.35 1.55 -9.53
C LYS A 42 -10.91 2.05 -9.73
N GLU A 43 -10.73 3.35 -9.94
CA GLU A 43 -9.41 3.96 -10.16
C GLU A 43 -8.48 3.75 -8.95
N ARG A 44 -9.01 3.82 -7.73
CA ARG A 44 -8.27 3.47 -6.51
C ARG A 44 -7.74 2.03 -6.53
N ARG A 45 -8.56 1.05 -6.93
CA ARG A 45 -8.12 -0.36 -7.07
C ARG A 45 -7.11 -0.57 -8.19
N GLU A 46 -7.13 0.30 -9.20
CA GLU A 46 -6.15 0.33 -10.30
C GLU A 46 -4.89 1.15 -9.94
N LEU A 47 -4.78 1.60 -8.67
CA LEU A 47 -3.71 2.43 -8.14
C LEU A 47 -3.57 3.81 -8.82
N ASN A 48 -4.60 4.24 -9.53
CA ASN A 48 -4.65 5.52 -10.22
C ASN A 48 -5.17 6.62 -9.29
N ILE A 49 -4.32 7.11 -8.41
CA ILE A 49 -4.67 8.25 -7.55
C ILE A 49 -4.75 9.58 -8.33
N ASP A 50 -4.09 9.69 -9.49
CA ASP A 50 -4.13 10.89 -10.34
C ASP A 50 -5.57 11.27 -10.67
N PHE A 51 -6.46 10.27 -10.83
CA PHE A 51 -7.88 10.52 -11.03
C PHE A 51 -8.51 11.42 -9.95
N LEU A 52 -8.21 11.17 -8.67
CA LEU A 52 -8.77 11.95 -7.56
C LEU A 52 -8.22 13.38 -7.56
N PHE A 53 -6.94 13.53 -7.88
CA PHE A 53 -6.28 14.82 -7.92
C PHE A 53 -6.69 15.65 -9.15
N ALA A 54 -6.98 14.99 -10.28
CA ALA A 54 -7.53 15.63 -11.47
C ALA A 54 -9.00 16.07 -11.29
N HIS A 55 -9.76 15.40 -10.42
CA HIS A 55 -11.17 15.68 -10.15
C HIS A 55 -11.41 16.24 -8.74
N GLN A 56 -10.45 17.01 -8.18
CA GLN A 56 -10.53 17.52 -6.81
C GLN A 56 -11.80 18.33 -6.53
N GLU A 57 -12.27 19.14 -7.47
CA GLU A 57 -13.49 19.93 -7.31
C GLU A 57 -14.71 19.02 -7.04
N GLN A 58 -14.88 17.97 -7.85
CA GLN A 58 -15.95 17.01 -7.67
C GLN A 58 -15.81 16.21 -6.36
N VAL A 59 -14.58 15.86 -5.98
CA VAL A 59 -14.31 15.22 -4.69
C VAL A 59 -14.74 16.12 -3.53
N VAL A 60 -14.37 17.41 -3.53
CA VAL A 60 -14.75 18.37 -2.49
C VAL A 60 -16.27 18.51 -2.40
N ILE A 61 -16.95 18.67 -3.54
CA ILE A 61 -18.42 18.77 -3.60
C ILE A 61 -19.08 17.56 -2.94
N LEU A 62 -18.62 16.34 -3.24
CA LEU A 62 -19.18 15.12 -2.66
C LEU A 62 -18.86 14.97 -1.17
N GLN A 63 -17.67 15.36 -0.74
CA GLN A 63 -17.31 15.36 0.68
C GLN A 63 -18.24 16.26 1.49
N GLU A 64 -18.51 17.47 1.00
CA GLU A 64 -19.43 18.42 1.65
C GLU A 64 -20.88 17.92 1.60
N LYS A 65 -21.33 17.47 0.44
CA LYS A 65 -22.72 17.00 0.23
C LYS A 65 -23.08 15.83 1.13
N TYR A 66 -22.15 14.89 1.31
CA TYR A 66 -22.40 13.64 2.03
C TYR A 66 -21.75 13.58 3.42
N ASN A 67 -21.04 14.63 3.83
CA ASN A 67 -20.30 14.71 5.08
C ASN A 67 -19.37 13.49 5.27
N ILE A 68 -18.55 13.23 4.27
CA ILE A 68 -17.61 12.09 4.21
C ILE A 68 -16.23 12.60 3.80
N LYS A 69 -15.17 11.93 4.26
CA LYS A 69 -13.79 12.19 3.80
C LYS A 69 -13.42 11.19 2.70
N LEU A 70 -13.14 11.68 1.50
CA LEU A 70 -12.79 10.89 0.32
C LEU A 70 -11.29 10.93 0.01
N LEU A 71 -10.59 11.99 0.44
CA LEU A 71 -9.15 12.17 0.30
C LEU A 71 -8.55 12.53 1.67
N HIS A 72 -7.51 11.82 2.10
CA HIS A 72 -6.97 11.94 3.46
C HIS A 72 -5.60 12.62 3.50
N ASN A 73 -4.80 12.39 2.47
CA ASN A 73 -3.39 12.74 2.44
C ASN A 73 -3.03 13.63 1.24
N PRO A 74 -1.89 14.33 1.28
CA PRO A 74 -1.26 14.87 0.07
C PRO A 74 -0.83 13.74 -0.87
N TYR A 75 -0.61 14.07 -2.14
CA TYR A 75 -0.41 13.11 -3.25
C TYR A 75 0.51 11.92 -2.91
N ASP A 76 1.75 12.18 -2.49
CA ASP A 76 2.75 11.12 -2.25
C ASP A 76 2.33 10.17 -1.12
N LEU A 77 1.73 10.69 -0.06
CA LEU A 77 1.25 9.90 1.07
C LEU A 77 -0.08 9.20 0.75
N GLU A 78 -0.94 9.82 -0.06
CA GLU A 78 -2.19 9.21 -0.52
C GLU A 78 -1.91 8.01 -1.44
N LEU A 79 -0.82 8.04 -2.23
CA LEU A 79 -0.42 6.89 -3.03
C LEU A 79 -0.15 5.67 -2.15
N LEU A 80 0.57 5.86 -1.05
CA LEU A 80 0.87 4.80 -0.09
C LEU A 80 -0.39 4.34 0.63
N ALA A 81 -1.21 5.28 1.11
CA ALA A 81 -2.48 4.99 1.75
C ALA A 81 -3.39 4.18 0.82
N ASN A 82 -3.52 4.59 -0.44
CA ASN A 82 -4.34 3.91 -1.44
C ASN A 82 -3.83 2.50 -1.73
N TYR A 83 -2.51 2.31 -1.83
CA TYR A 83 -1.92 0.98 -2.00
C TYR A 83 -2.24 0.08 -0.80
N ILE A 84 -2.16 0.60 0.42
CA ILE A 84 -2.50 -0.14 1.64
C ILE A 84 -4.00 -0.47 1.68
N MET A 85 -4.88 0.42 1.24
CA MET A 85 -6.32 0.13 1.12
C MET A 85 -6.58 -1.02 0.14
N ASP A 86 -5.86 -1.10 -0.98
CA ASP A 86 -5.96 -2.23 -1.91
C ASP A 86 -5.42 -3.54 -1.29
N LEU A 87 -4.35 -3.47 -0.49
CA LEU A 87 -3.89 -4.62 0.30
C LEU A 87 -4.95 -5.09 1.32
N GLU A 88 -5.58 -4.16 2.04
CA GLU A 88 -6.65 -4.49 2.98
C GLU A 88 -7.85 -5.12 2.28
N ALA A 89 -8.25 -4.62 1.11
CA ALA A 89 -9.31 -5.23 0.31
C ALA A 89 -8.97 -6.67 -0.10
N LYS A 90 -7.71 -6.95 -0.45
CA LYS A 90 -7.23 -8.32 -0.75
C LYS A 90 -7.31 -9.23 0.48
N VAL A 91 -6.88 -8.74 1.64
CA VAL A 91 -6.97 -9.49 2.92
C VAL A 91 -8.42 -9.82 3.26
N LYS A 92 -9.31 -8.82 3.24
CA LYS A 92 -10.73 -8.99 3.55
C LYS A 92 -11.45 -9.95 2.60
N ASN A 93 -11.05 -10.00 1.33
CA ASN A 93 -11.59 -10.95 0.35
C ASN A 93 -10.91 -12.32 0.37
N GLY A 94 -9.97 -12.59 1.28
CA GLY A 94 -9.24 -13.87 1.34
C GLY A 94 -8.30 -14.11 0.15
N LEU A 95 -7.91 -13.07 -0.59
CA LEU A 95 -6.99 -13.14 -1.71
C LEU A 95 -5.53 -13.17 -1.23
N ILE A 96 -5.20 -14.15 -0.39
CA ILE A 96 -3.94 -14.20 0.36
C ILE A 96 -2.71 -14.26 -0.54
N ILE A 97 -2.78 -15.01 -1.65
CA ILE A 97 -1.68 -15.10 -2.62
C ILE A 97 -1.39 -13.72 -3.23
N ASP A 98 -2.44 -13.00 -3.62
CA ASP A 98 -2.29 -11.68 -4.26
C ASP A 98 -1.85 -10.62 -3.25
N PHE A 99 -2.36 -10.68 -2.01
CA PHE A 99 -1.85 -9.88 -0.90
C PHE A 99 -0.34 -10.08 -0.74
N VAL A 100 0.13 -11.32 -0.53
CA VAL A 100 1.55 -11.64 -0.33
C VAL A 100 2.42 -11.12 -1.47
N ARG A 101 2.00 -11.31 -2.73
CA ARG A 101 2.76 -10.86 -3.90
C ARG A 101 2.86 -9.34 -3.99
N SER A 102 1.84 -8.64 -3.51
CA SER A 102 1.73 -7.19 -3.50
C SER A 102 2.54 -6.51 -2.38
N VAL A 103 3.10 -7.25 -1.42
CA VAL A 103 3.79 -6.62 -0.27
C VAL A 103 5.14 -5.98 -0.64
N SER A 104 5.92 -6.54 -1.56
CA SER A 104 7.30 -6.03 -1.81
C SER A 104 7.38 -4.55 -2.22
N PRO A 105 6.55 -4.03 -3.15
CA PRO A 105 6.61 -2.62 -3.53
C PRO A 105 6.35 -1.67 -2.35
N ILE A 106 5.36 -1.97 -1.50
CA ILE A 106 5.05 -1.11 -0.35
C ILE A 106 6.15 -1.16 0.70
N LEU A 107 6.74 -2.33 0.99
CA LEU A 107 7.86 -2.43 1.94
C LEU A 107 9.06 -1.61 1.47
N TYR A 108 9.41 -1.72 0.19
CA TYR A 108 10.51 -0.94 -0.37
C TYR A 108 10.26 0.57 -0.21
N ARG A 109 9.05 1.05 -0.53
CA ARG A 109 8.69 2.46 -0.42
C ARG A 109 8.70 2.95 1.03
N LEU A 110 8.10 2.20 1.95
CA LEU A 110 8.09 2.56 3.37
C LEU A 110 9.51 2.62 3.95
N PHE A 111 10.35 1.63 3.65
CA PHE A 111 11.74 1.62 4.13
C PHE A 111 12.58 2.74 3.51
N MET A 112 12.35 3.07 2.23
CA MET A 112 13.03 4.18 1.58
C MET A 112 12.69 5.52 2.24
N ILE A 113 11.40 5.77 2.52
CA ILE A 113 10.95 7.02 3.15
C ILE A 113 11.46 7.12 4.58
N LEU A 114 11.36 6.04 5.37
CA LEU A 114 11.93 6.00 6.71
C LEU A 114 13.42 6.33 6.69
N LEU A 115 14.19 5.72 5.78
CA LEU A 115 15.62 5.98 5.71
C LEU A 115 15.93 7.41 5.26
N ALA A 116 15.13 7.98 4.37
CA ALA A 116 15.29 9.36 3.92
C ALA A 116 14.95 10.39 5.02
N GLN A 117 14.11 10.04 6.00
CA GLN A 117 13.86 10.86 7.19
C GLN A 117 15.06 10.86 8.14
N GLU A 118 15.75 9.73 8.26
CA GLU A 118 16.94 9.57 9.11
C GLU A 118 18.23 10.09 8.47
N VAL A 119 18.32 10.02 7.13
CA VAL A 119 19.55 10.34 6.37
C VAL A 119 19.26 11.49 5.39
N PRO A 120 19.68 12.72 5.72
CA PRO A 120 19.56 13.85 4.82
C PRO A 120 20.25 13.59 3.48
N HIS A 121 19.60 14.01 2.39
CA HIS A 121 20.12 13.85 1.03
C HIS A 121 20.46 12.39 0.64
N LEU A 122 19.72 11.40 1.17
CA LEU A 122 19.91 9.97 0.87
C LEU A 122 20.08 9.66 -0.64
N HIS A 123 19.33 10.36 -1.49
CA HIS A 123 19.36 10.19 -2.95
C HIS A 123 20.73 10.46 -3.58
N ASP A 124 21.59 11.26 -2.95
CA ASP A 124 22.95 11.52 -3.43
C ASP A 124 23.79 10.23 -3.43
N TYR A 125 23.45 9.27 -2.56
CA TYR A 125 24.11 7.97 -2.39
C TYR A 125 23.46 6.84 -3.21
N ILE A 126 22.47 7.15 -4.04
CA ILE A 126 21.75 6.18 -4.86
C ILE A 126 21.97 6.50 -6.34
N HIS A 127 22.29 5.47 -7.11
CA HIS A 127 22.24 5.50 -8.57
C HIS A 127 20.90 4.95 -9.04
N ASN A 128 20.06 5.83 -9.58
CA ASN A 128 18.78 5.45 -10.16
C ASN A 128 19.02 4.78 -11.51
N ALA A 129 18.64 3.52 -11.62
CA ALA A 129 18.66 2.82 -12.89
C ALA A 129 17.59 3.44 -13.81
N ARG A 130 17.92 3.64 -15.09
CA ARG A 130 16.97 4.20 -16.09
C ARG A 130 16.14 3.13 -16.80
N ASP A 131 16.45 1.87 -16.56
CA ASP A 131 15.87 0.70 -17.22
C ASP A 131 15.37 -0.30 -16.16
N ASP A 132 14.98 -1.53 -16.56
CA ASP A 132 14.47 -2.60 -15.67
C ASP A 132 15.48 -3.14 -14.62
N HIS A 133 16.62 -2.47 -14.45
CA HIS A 133 17.63 -2.82 -13.46
C HIS A 133 17.25 -2.24 -12.08
N TYR A 134 17.74 -2.88 -11.02
CA TYR A 134 17.65 -2.32 -9.68
C TYR A 134 18.46 -1.03 -9.58
N ASP A 135 17.93 -0.06 -8.85
CA ASP A 135 18.73 1.03 -8.31
C ASP A 135 19.91 0.46 -7.51
N THR A 136 21.00 1.22 -7.40
CA THR A 136 22.21 0.74 -6.71
C THR A 136 22.78 1.75 -5.73
N TRP A 137 23.38 1.25 -4.67
CA TRP A 137 24.15 2.04 -3.72
C TRP A 137 25.45 2.53 -4.36
N LYS A 138 25.72 3.82 -4.19
CA LYS A 138 26.99 4.46 -4.55
C LYS A 138 28.01 4.24 -3.42
N PHE A 139 28.61 3.05 -3.38
CA PHE A 139 29.49 2.66 -2.26
C PHE A 139 30.74 3.52 -2.06
N LYS A 140 31.25 4.15 -3.11
CA LYS A 140 32.38 5.08 -2.96
C LYS A 140 31.94 6.29 -2.13
N GLU A 141 30.82 6.88 -2.49
CA GLU A 141 30.19 8.00 -1.82
C GLU A 141 29.72 7.63 -0.41
N LEU A 142 29.23 6.41 -0.18
CA LEU A 142 28.89 5.92 1.16
C LEU A 142 30.12 5.87 2.09
N LYS A 143 31.27 5.37 1.59
CA LYS A 143 32.52 5.29 2.37
C LYS A 143 33.15 6.65 2.65
N GLU A 144 32.86 7.63 1.81
CA GLU A 144 33.29 9.03 1.95
C GLU A 144 32.25 9.87 2.73
N SER A 145 31.12 9.27 3.14
CA SER A 145 30.06 9.98 3.85
C SER A 145 30.48 10.35 5.27
N ASN A 146 30.11 11.57 5.69
CA ASN A 146 30.22 12.01 7.08
C ASN A 146 29.05 11.52 7.96
N HIS A 147 28.07 10.82 7.38
CA HIS A 147 26.91 10.32 8.12
C HIS A 147 27.24 8.98 8.81
N PRO A 148 27.20 8.89 10.16
CA PRO A 148 27.65 7.68 10.88
C PRO A 148 26.95 6.40 10.44
N VAL A 149 25.63 6.45 10.20
CA VAL A 149 24.82 5.32 9.70
C VAL A 149 25.33 4.82 8.35
N LEU A 150 25.56 5.72 7.39
CA LEU A 150 25.98 5.35 6.03
C LEU A 150 27.40 4.78 6.02
N LEU A 151 28.30 5.36 6.83
CA LEU A 151 29.65 4.86 6.97
C LEU A 151 29.64 3.44 7.55
N ALA A 152 28.94 3.22 8.68
CA ALA A 152 28.80 1.90 9.30
C ALA A 152 28.11 0.88 8.37
N PHE A 153 27.13 1.33 7.58
CA PHE A 153 26.48 0.49 6.57
C PHE A 153 27.47 0.06 5.48
N SER A 154 28.30 0.99 5.00
CA SER A 154 29.29 0.73 3.94
C SER A 154 30.37 -0.29 4.31
N GLU A 155 30.64 -0.45 5.61
CA GLU A 155 31.59 -1.42 6.15
C GLU A 155 31.00 -2.83 6.24
N ARG A 156 29.69 -2.95 6.46
CA ARG A 156 28.99 -4.23 6.72
C ARG A 156 28.28 -4.80 5.50
N TRP A 157 27.84 -3.94 4.59
CA TRP A 157 27.07 -4.30 3.41
C TRP A 157 27.92 -4.18 2.15
N HIS A 158 27.78 -5.13 1.21
CA HIS A 158 28.60 -5.16 -0.01
C HIS A 158 27.80 -5.40 -1.29
N ASP A 159 26.51 -5.74 -1.19
CA ASP A 159 25.65 -5.90 -2.37
C ASP A 159 25.24 -4.51 -2.88
N SER A 160 25.61 -4.18 -4.11
CA SER A 160 25.29 -2.87 -4.70
C SER A 160 23.80 -2.66 -4.92
N ARG A 161 23.00 -3.72 -5.02
CA ARG A 161 21.57 -3.60 -5.33
C ARG A 161 20.80 -2.95 -4.17
N LEU A 162 20.04 -1.91 -4.49
CA LEU A 162 19.11 -1.27 -3.60
C LEU A 162 17.83 -2.11 -3.53
N THR A 163 17.68 -2.84 -2.43
CA THR A 163 16.55 -3.74 -2.20
C THR A 163 15.91 -3.43 -0.85
N SER A 164 14.69 -3.93 -0.62
CA SER A 164 14.06 -3.91 0.70
C SER A 164 14.97 -4.51 1.78
N LYS A 165 15.77 -5.54 1.43
CA LYS A 165 16.79 -6.11 2.32
C LYS A 165 17.87 -5.09 2.67
N SER A 166 18.49 -4.45 1.68
CA SER A 166 19.59 -3.52 1.96
C SER A 166 19.09 -2.30 2.74
N LEU A 167 17.88 -1.81 2.45
CA LEU A 167 17.25 -0.73 3.19
C LEU A 167 16.99 -1.14 4.65
N ALA A 168 16.43 -2.33 4.88
CA ALA A 168 16.16 -2.83 6.22
C ALA A 168 17.45 -2.95 7.05
N GLU A 169 18.55 -3.44 6.46
CA GLU A 169 19.85 -3.55 7.14
C GLU A 169 20.45 -2.17 7.48
N CYS A 170 20.30 -1.18 6.59
CA CYS A 170 20.72 0.19 6.86
C CYS A 170 19.88 0.84 7.97
N LEU A 171 18.56 0.63 7.96
CA LEU A 171 17.63 1.10 9.00
C LEU A 171 17.92 0.51 10.39
N GLN A 172 18.58 -0.66 10.50
CA GLN A 172 19.00 -1.17 11.80
C GLN A 172 20.14 -0.35 12.43
N LEU A 173 20.81 0.47 11.64
CA LEU A 173 21.94 1.30 12.09
C LEU A 173 21.53 2.74 12.44
N THR A 174 20.27 3.12 12.21
CA THR A 174 19.74 4.44 12.57
C THR A 174 19.33 4.51 14.04
N ASP A 175 18.89 5.67 14.50
CA ASP A 175 18.39 5.90 15.87
C ASP A 175 16.87 5.72 16.00
N LEU A 176 16.24 5.07 15.01
CA LEU A 176 14.81 4.74 15.06
C LEU A 176 14.44 3.90 16.29
N ASP A 177 13.21 4.08 16.76
CA ASP A 177 12.64 3.32 17.86
C ASP A 177 12.74 1.81 17.63
N GLU A 178 13.03 1.07 18.71
CA GLU A 178 13.21 -0.39 18.65
C GLU A 178 11.96 -1.14 18.14
N GLU A 179 10.77 -0.60 18.38
CA GLU A 179 9.52 -1.14 17.82
C GLU A 179 9.48 -1.03 16.29
N VAL A 180 9.93 0.11 15.74
CA VAL A 180 10.03 0.34 14.29
C VAL A 180 11.06 -0.61 13.69
N LYS A 181 12.24 -0.71 14.29
CA LYS A 181 13.31 -1.63 13.86
C LYS A 181 12.86 -3.09 13.88
N SER A 182 12.21 -3.53 14.96
CA SER A 182 11.65 -4.87 15.10
C SER A 182 10.61 -5.16 14.02
N THR A 183 9.71 -4.20 13.75
CA THR A 183 8.69 -4.32 12.70
C THR A 183 9.32 -4.47 11.31
N ILE A 184 10.35 -3.67 10.99
CA ILE A 184 11.12 -3.77 9.74
C ILE A 184 11.73 -5.18 9.59
N ILE A 185 12.31 -5.72 10.65
CA ILE A 185 12.89 -7.08 10.64
C ILE A 185 11.80 -8.13 10.37
N GLN A 186 10.65 -8.04 11.04
CA GLN A 186 9.55 -9.00 10.88
C GLN A 186 9.00 -8.99 9.45
N LEU A 187 8.73 -7.81 8.90
CA LEU A 187 8.28 -7.65 7.51
C LEU A 187 9.32 -8.17 6.51
N ARG A 188 10.61 -7.96 6.80
CA ARG A 188 11.69 -8.49 5.95
C ARG A 188 11.79 -10.02 6.01
N GLN A 189 11.57 -10.61 7.19
CA GLN A 189 11.51 -12.06 7.34
C GLN A 189 10.34 -12.64 6.57
N PHE A 190 9.16 -12.03 6.64
CA PHE A 190 7.98 -12.40 5.84
C PHE A 190 8.29 -12.35 4.33
N GLU A 191 8.90 -11.28 3.85
CA GLU A 191 9.24 -11.17 2.43
C GLU A 191 10.18 -12.30 1.99
N LYS A 192 11.16 -12.64 2.82
CA LYS A 192 12.12 -13.72 2.54
C LYS A 192 11.48 -15.11 2.58
N SER A 193 10.67 -15.41 3.60
CA SER A 193 10.15 -16.77 3.87
C SER A 193 8.88 -17.11 3.09
N VAL A 194 8.07 -16.10 2.77
CA VAL A 194 6.77 -16.29 2.13
C VAL A 194 6.73 -15.67 0.75
N ARG A 195 6.89 -14.34 0.66
CA ARG A 195 6.70 -13.61 -0.60
C ARG A 195 7.64 -14.11 -1.69
N ASN A 196 8.94 -14.19 -1.41
CA ASN A 196 9.94 -14.57 -2.41
C ASN A 196 9.66 -15.97 -2.98
N PRO A 197 9.46 -17.03 -2.18
CA PRO A 197 9.02 -18.32 -2.71
C PRO A 197 7.72 -18.24 -3.52
N LEU A 198 6.71 -17.49 -3.07
CA LEU A 198 5.40 -17.44 -3.73
C LEU A 198 5.39 -16.62 -5.04
N ALA A 199 6.39 -15.75 -5.22
CA ALA A 199 6.63 -15.02 -6.47
C ALA A 199 7.37 -15.88 -7.53
N HIS A 200 8.14 -16.89 -7.10
CA HIS A 200 8.96 -17.72 -7.99
C HIS A 200 8.44 -19.14 -8.19
N LEU A 201 7.56 -19.63 -7.30
CA LEU A 201 7.05 -20.99 -7.30
C LEU A 201 5.53 -21.02 -7.39
N ILE A 202 5.01 -22.06 -8.05
CA ILE A 202 3.58 -22.39 -8.05
C ILE A 202 3.35 -23.43 -6.95
N LYS A 203 2.70 -23.02 -5.87
CA LYS A 203 2.33 -23.90 -4.75
C LYS A 203 0.95 -23.54 -4.20
N PRO A 204 0.18 -24.51 -3.67
CA PRO A 204 -1.01 -24.20 -2.88
C PRO A 204 -0.63 -23.29 -1.71
N PHE A 205 -1.41 -22.23 -1.49
CA PHE A 205 -1.13 -21.26 -0.44
C PHE A 205 -2.41 -20.50 -0.05
N ASP A 206 -2.69 -20.45 1.24
CA ASP A 206 -3.84 -19.78 1.84
C ASP A 206 -3.46 -19.18 3.21
N GLU A 207 -4.44 -18.70 3.98
CA GLU A 207 -4.24 -18.12 5.30
C GLU A 207 -3.65 -19.11 6.31
N GLN A 208 -4.02 -20.39 6.22
CA GLN A 208 -3.52 -21.42 7.14
C GLN A 208 -2.05 -21.74 6.87
N GLU A 209 -1.68 -21.86 5.60
CA GLU A 209 -0.30 -22.08 5.20
C GLU A 209 0.60 -20.87 5.49
N LEU A 210 0.05 -19.65 5.37
CA LEU A 210 0.71 -18.43 5.84
C LEU A 210 1.02 -18.52 7.33
N TYR A 211 0.00 -18.73 8.16
CA TYR A 211 0.16 -18.81 9.62
C TYR A 211 1.11 -19.95 10.02
N ARG A 212 1.05 -21.11 9.37
CA ARG A 212 1.98 -22.22 9.63
C ARG A 212 3.44 -21.83 9.37
N THR A 213 3.69 -21.03 8.34
CA THR A 213 5.03 -20.63 7.92
C THR A 213 5.60 -19.51 8.80
N THR A 214 4.76 -18.58 9.25
CA THR A 214 5.21 -17.34 9.89
C THR A 214 4.79 -17.18 11.35
N GLN A 215 3.79 -17.93 11.79
CA GLN A 215 3.06 -17.74 13.06
C GLN A 215 2.26 -16.42 13.16
N PHE A 216 2.03 -15.76 12.01
CA PHE A 216 1.25 -14.52 11.91
C PHE A 216 0.19 -14.63 10.82
N SER A 217 -0.97 -14.00 11.02
CA SER A 217 -2.02 -13.87 10.02
C SER A 217 -1.68 -12.80 8.98
N SER A 218 -2.39 -12.80 7.85
CA SER A 218 -2.30 -11.74 6.85
C SER A 218 -2.69 -10.37 7.42
N GLN A 219 -3.70 -10.32 8.30
CA GLN A 219 -4.07 -9.11 9.04
C GLN A 219 -2.93 -8.60 9.92
N ALA A 220 -2.23 -9.47 10.66
CA ALA A 220 -1.11 -9.04 11.51
C ALA A 220 0.03 -8.41 10.69
N PHE A 221 0.29 -8.93 9.48
CA PHE A 221 1.25 -8.30 8.56
C PHE A 221 0.76 -6.97 8.00
N LEU A 222 -0.51 -6.89 7.64
CA LEU A 222 -1.12 -5.64 7.19
C LEU A 222 -1.03 -4.57 8.29
N ASP A 223 -1.31 -4.92 9.54
CA ASP A 223 -1.23 -4.01 10.68
C ASP A 223 0.20 -3.48 10.88
N GLN A 224 1.23 -4.31 10.67
CA GLN A 224 2.62 -3.88 10.68
C GLN A 224 2.96 -2.90 9.54
N ILE A 225 2.43 -3.13 8.34
CA ILE A 225 2.58 -2.20 7.20
C ILE A 225 1.90 -0.86 7.52
N ILE A 226 0.67 -0.90 8.06
CA ILE A 226 -0.07 0.29 8.47
C ILE A 226 0.67 1.04 9.59
N PHE A 227 1.23 0.32 10.56
CA PHE A 227 2.05 0.92 11.62
C PHE A 227 3.21 1.72 11.03
N LEU A 228 4.02 1.13 10.15
CA LEU A 228 5.12 1.85 9.51
C LEU A 228 4.64 3.02 8.65
N ALA A 229 3.50 2.88 7.95
CA ALA A 229 2.91 3.97 7.19
C ALA A 229 2.52 5.15 8.09
N LYS A 230 1.96 4.88 9.27
CA LYS A 230 1.63 5.94 10.25
C LYS A 230 2.87 6.59 10.84
N VAL A 231 3.95 5.84 11.07
CA VAL A 231 5.25 6.38 11.53
C VAL A 231 5.79 7.42 10.54
N ILE A 232 5.65 7.20 9.22
CA ILE A 232 6.07 8.17 8.20
C ILE A 232 5.04 9.29 7.94
N GLY A 233 3.94 9.33 8.69
CA GLY A 233 2.93 10.40 8.63
C GLY A 233 1.74 10.13 7.71
N VAL A 234 1.52 8.90 7.23
CA VAL A 234 0.31 8.56 6.47
C VAL A 234 -0.90 8.56 7.41
N GLU A 235 -1.93 9.34 7.05
CA GLU A 235 -3.25 9.27 7.66
C GLU A 235 -4.00 8.03 7.13
N TYR A 236 -4.24 7.07 8.01
CA TYR A 236 -4.96 5.82 7.72
C TYR A 236 -5.89 5.44 8.89
N ASP A 237 -7.19 5.32 8.63
CA ASP A 237 -8.18 4.88 9.63
C ASP A 237 -8.19 3.35 9.74
N THR A 238 -7.74 2.84 10.88
CA THR A 238 -7.69 1.40 11.19
C THR A 238 -8.99 0.85 11.77
N VAL A 239 -9.95 1.71 12.09
CA VAL A 239 -11.26 1.35 12.66
C VAL A 239 -12.32 1.30 11.55
N ASN A 240 -12.38 2.35 10.73
CA ASN A 240 -13.32 2.44 9.63
C ASN A 240 -12.58 2.34 8.30
N PHE A 241 -12.49 1.13 7.77
CA PHE A 241 -11.90 0.92 6.46
C PHE A 241 -12.55 1.84 5.41
N HIS A 242 -11.72 2.59 4.68
CA HIS A 242 -12.18 3.63 3.76
C HIS A 242 -13.20 3.08 2.76
N TYR A 243 -12.91 1.92 2.18
CA TYR A 243 -13.79 1.29 1.19
C TYR A 243 -15.14 0.91 1.80
N ASP A 244 -15.16 0.36 3.02
CA ASP A 244 -16.43 0.06 3.72
C ASP A 244 -17.26 1.32 3.96
N THR A 245 -16.60 2.44 4.24
CA THR A 245 -17.26 3.75 4.47
C THR A 245 -17.88 4.28 3.18
N VAL A 246 -17.14 4.25 2.06
CA VAL A 246 -17.66 4.68 0.75
C VAL A 246 -18.74 3.72 0.24
N ASN A 247 -18.60 2.41 0.48
CA ASN A 247 -19.59 1.39 0.14
C ASN A 247 -20.95 1.66 0.80
N LYS A 248 -20.96 2.00 2.09
CA LYS A 248 -22.19 2.39 2.81
C LYS A 248 -22.87 3.60 2.17
N LEU A 249 -22.09 4.59 1.70
CA LEU A 249 -22.62 5.75 0.99
C LEU A 249 -23.21 5.36 -0.37
N ILE A 250 -22.49 4.55 -1.17
CA ILE A 250 -22.95 4.04 -2.46
C ILE A 250 -24.29 3.32 -2.32
N ILE A 251 -24.41 2.43 -1.32
CA ILE A 251 -25.66 1.70 -1.04
C ILE A 251 -26.76 2.65 -0.62
N LYS A 252 -26.48 3.66 0.21
CA LYS A 252 -27.46 4.66 0.63
C LYS A 252 -27.98 5.53 -0.53
N ILE A 253 -27.16 5.82 -1.53
CA ILE A 253 -27.57 6.58 -2.73
C ILE A 253 -28.43 5.71 -3.67
N LEU A 254 -28.23 4.39 -3.63
CA LEU A 254 -28.95 3.42 -4.45
C LEU A 254 -30.36 3.11 -3.92
N GLU A 255 -30.59 3.25 -2.61
CA GLU A 255 -31.88 3.09 -1.92
C GLU A 255 -32.79 4.31 -2.09
#